data_AF-A0A2P4YK96-F1
#
_entry.id   AF-A0A2P4YK96-F1
#
_cell.length_a   1.000
_cell.length_b   1.000
_cell.length_c   1.000
_cell.angle_alpha   90.00
_cell.angle_beta   90.00
_cell.angle_gamma   90.00
#
_symmetry.space_group_name_H-M   'P 1'
#
loop_
_entity.id
_entity.type
_entity.pdbx_description
1 polymer ?
#
loop_
_entity_poly.entity_id
_entity_poly.type
_entity_poly.pdbx_seq_one_letter_code
_entity_poly.pdbx_strand_id
1 'polypeptide(L)'
;MSTVTKTLVPVDGAHSQLEHEKEEIGFDEEDAEVTPNDGAEDTITIMAHVRDKIIPIHCGFGTQQVVWLGHVAIARYDEDGQTQGWMELGIPTKIIKDGKHELGLTDVICDVLRDRNHVYISTSLG
;
A
#
# COMPACT_ATOMS: atom_id res chain seq x y z
N MET A 1 -42.25 -26.40 24.57
CA MET A 1 -41.01 -25.80 24.02
C MET A 1 -41.01 -24.34 24.45
N SER A 2 -40.08 -23.98 25.35
CA SER A 2 -40.03 -22.67 26.01
C SER A 2 -39.36 -21.64 25.10
N THR A 3 -40.02 -20.51 24.86
CA THR A 3 -39.45 -19.36 24.15
C THR A 3 -39.23 -18.26 25.18
N VAL A 4 -37.97 -17.91 25.44
CA VAL A 4 -37.61 -16.85 26.39
C VAL A 4 -37.61 -15.52 25.65
N THR A 5 -38.60 -14.68 25.93
CA THR A 5 -38.65 -13.27 25.56
C THR A 5 -37.94 -12.48 26.65
N LYS A 6 -36.77 -11.89 26.35
CA LYS A 6 -36.03 -11.08 27.32
C LYS A 6 -36.48 -9.62 27.21
N THR A 7 -37.36 -9.23 28.12
CA THR A 7 -37.79 -7.84 28.36
C THR A 7 -36.62 -7.05 28.96
N LEU A 8 -36.32 -5.89 28.37
CA LEU A 8 -35.36 -4.92 28.90
C LEU A 8 -36.06 -4.02 29.93
N VAL A 9 -35.49 -3.90 31.12
CA VAL A 9 -35.90 -2.95 32.18
C VAL A 9 -34.75 -1.97 32.41
N PRO A 10 -35.03 -0.67 32.66
CA PRO A 10 -34.02 0.36 32.82
C PRO A 10 -33.48 0.35 34.26
N VAL A 11 -32.18 0.56 34.43
CA VAL A 11 -31.55 0.68 35.76
C VAL A 11 -31.15 2.14 35.97
N ASP A 12 -31.92 2.82 36.83
CA ASP A 12 -31.58 4.14 37.35
C ASP A 12 -30.64 4.00 38.56
N GLY A 13 -29.53 4.75 38.48
CA GLY A 13 -28.82 5.41 39.58
C GLY A 13 -28.55 4.67 40.90
N ALA A 14 -27.31 4.19 41.06
CA ALA A 14 -26.58 4.29 42.33
C ALA A 14 -25.08 4.36 42.03
N HIS A 15 -24.51 5.55 42.17
CA HIS A 15 -23.06 5.79 42.10
C HIS A 15 -22.36 4.99 43.21
N SER A 16 -21.64 3.93 42.83
CA SER A 16 -20.58 3.35 43.65
C SER A 16 -19.27 3.72 42.99
N GLN A 17 -18.46 4.45 43.76
CA GLN A 17 -17.13 4.93 43.40
C GLN A 17 -16.22 3.72 43.12
N LEU A 18 -15.86 3.52 41.86
CA LEU A 18 -14.66 2.77 41.49
C LEU A 18 -13.72 3.80 40.88
N GLU A 19 -12.67 4.09 41.65
CA GLU A 19 -11.58 4.97 41.30
C GLU A 19 -10.98 4.50 39.97
N HIS A 20 -11.21 5.27 38.90
CA HIS A 20 -10.43 5.16 37.69
C HIS A 20 -9.09 5.80 38.01
N GLU A 21 -8.13 4.98 38.42
CA GLU A 21 -6.73 5.34 38.33
C GLU A 21 -6.48 5.69 36.86
N LYS A 22 -6.33 6.99 36.59
CA LYS A 22 -5.73 7.48 35.36
C LYS A 22 -4.32 6.91 35.35
N GLU A 23 -4.08 5.83 34.64
CA GLU A 23 -2.76 5.58 34.09
C GLU A 23 -2.52 6.72 33.09
N GLU A 24 -1.86 7.77 33.58
CA GLU A 24 -1.13 8.66 32.70
C GLU A 24 -0.06 7.81 32.03
N ILE A 25 -0.32 7.40 30.79
CA ILE A 25 0.72 6.89 29.91
C ILE A 25 1.64 8.09 29.69
N GLY A 26 2.67 8.19 30.53
CA GLY A 26 3.80 9.06 30.29
C GLY A 26 4.35 8.67 28.92
N PHE A 27 4.17 9.54 27.93
CA PHE A 27 5.07 9.55 26.80
C PHE A 27 6.39 10.08 27.36
N ASP A 28 7.16 9.20 27.99
CA ASP A 28 8.58 9.48 28.17
C ASP A 28 9.14 9.70 26.77
N GLU A 29 9.66 10.90 26.53
CA GLU A 29 10.46 11.26 25.37
C GLU A 29 11.81 10.52 25.40
N GLU A 30 11.81 9.23 25.76
CA GLU A 30 12.97 8.39 25.51
C GLU A 30 13.06 8.21 24.00
N ASP A 31 14.04 8.90 23.41
CA ASP A 31 14.49 8.75 22.04
C ASP A 31 14.55 7.25 21.69
N ALA A 32 13.49 6.74 21.06
CA ALA A 32 13.43 5.35 20.66
C ALA A 32 14.64 5.08 19.77
N GLU A 33 15.55 4.21 20.23
CA GLU A 33 16.74 3.86 19.46
C GLU A 33 16.32 3.33 18.09
N VAL A 34 16.57 4.14 17.06
CA VAL A 34 16.34 3.75 15.67
C VAL A 34 17.40 2.72 15.31
N THR A 35 17.04 1.45 15.48
CA THR A 35 17.87 0.35 15.01
C THR A 35 17.80 0.30 13.48
N PRO A 36 18.94 0.30 12.78
CA PRO A 36 18.95 0.07 11.35
C PRO A 36 18.23 -1.24 11.03
N ASN A 37 17.28 -1.20 10.08
CA ASN A 37 16.70 -2.42 9.55
C ASN A 37 17.73 -3.06 8.61
N ASP A 38 18.63 -3.88 9.16
CA ASP A 38 19.67 -4.58 8.41
C ASP A 38 19.10 -5.47 7.27
N GLY A 39 17.80 -5.82 7.30
CA GLY A 39 17.15 -6.51 6.18
C GLY A 39 16.75 -5.62 5.00
N ALA A 40 16.94 -4.30 5.05
CA ALA A 40 16.52 -3.37 3.99
C ALA A 40 17.43 -3.36 2.74
N GLU A 41 18.52 -4.12 2.78
CA GLU A 41 19.48 -4.22 1.67
C GLU A 41 18.97 -5.01 0.45
N ASP A 42 17.92 -5.82 0.63
CA ASP A 42 17.26 -6.58 -0.46
C ASP A 42 16.06 -5.85 -1.09
N THR A 43 16.02 -4.51 -0.97
CA THR A 43 14.90 -3.75 -1.54
C THR A 43 15.00 -3.56 -3.06
N ILE A 44 13.86 -3.63 -3.73
CA ILE A 44 13.74 -3.55 -5.19
C ILE A 44 13.09 -2.21 -5.56
N THR A 45 13.76 -1.44 -6.40
CA THR A 45 13.18 -0.26 -7.07
C THR A 45 12.99 -0.55 -8.54
N ILE A 46 11.78 -0.38 -9.06
CA ILE A 46 11.47 -0.63 -10.48
C ILE A 46 11.32 0.69 -11.24
N MET A 47 11.90 0.77 -12.43
CA MET A 47 11.84 1.94 -13.30
C MET A 47 10.66 1.81 -14.26
N ALA A 48 9.50 2.32 -13.86
CA ALA A 48 8.27 2.18 -14.62
C ALA A 48 8.14 3.30 -15.68
N HIS A 49 8.11 2.90 -16.95
CA HIS A 49 7.84 3.78 -18.08
C HIS A 49 6.34 3.87 -18.30
N VAL A 50 5.80 5.08 -18.21
CA VAL A 50 4.41 5.41 -18.54
C VAL A 50 4.44 6.58 -19.51
N ARG A 51 4.02 6.33 -20.76
CA ARG A 51 4.16 7.30 -21.88
C ARG A 51 5.60 7.82 -22.00
N ASP A 52 5.81 9.12 -21.75
CA ASP A 52 7.08 9.84 -21.84
C ASP A 52 7.81 9.98 -20.49
N LYS A 53 7.21 9.48 -19.39
CA LYS A 53 7.76 9.59 -18.04
C LYS A 53 8.34 8.28 -17.55
N ILE A 54 9.40 8.38 -16.74
CA ILE A 54 9.99 7.27 -16.00
C ILE A 54 9.79 7.54 -14.50
N ILE A 55 9.05 6.66 -13.84
CA ILE A 55 8.66 6.79 -12.44
C ILE A 55 9.36 5.70 -11.64
N PRO A 56 10.27 6.03 -10.71
CA PRO A 56 10.86 5.04 -9.82
C PRO A 56 9.82 4.58 -8.78
N ILE A 57 9.64 3.27 -8.65
CA ILE A 57 8.70 2.68 -7.68
C ILE A 57 9.47 1.79 -6.71
N HIS A 58 9.54 2.23 -5.46
CA HIS A 58 10.09 1.43 -4.38
C HIS A 58 9.11 0.32 -3.99
N CYS A 59 9.53 -0.92 -4.21
CA CYS A 59 8.71 -2.10 -3.97
C CYS A 59 9.02 -2.79 -2.64
N GLY A 60 9.95 -2.28 -1.84
CA GLY A 60 10.46 -3.00 -0.66
C GLY A 60 11.00 -4.36 -1.11
N PHE A 61 10.56 -5.45 -0.47
CA PHE A 61 10.95 -6.82 -0.84
C PHE A 61 10.31 -7.36 -2.14
N GLY A 62 9.41 -6.61 -2.78
CA GLY A 62 8.80 -7.03 -4.05
C GLY A 62 7.77 -8.17 -3.95
N THR A 63 7.15 -8.38 -2.79
CA THR A 63 6.15 -9.43 -2.54
C THR A 63 4.76 -9.15 -3.12
N GLN A 64 4.53 -7.94 -3.60
CA GLN A 64 3.31 -7.52 -4.29
C GLN A 64 3.22 -8.10 -5.71
N GLN A 65 2.01 -8.13 -6.26
CA GLN A 65 1.76 -8.55 -7.65
C GLN A 65 2.17 -7.48 -8.67
N VAL A 66 2.52 -7.90 -9.87
CA VAL A 66 2.90 -7.01 -10.98
C VAL A 66 1.78 -6.01 -11.32
N VAL A 67 0.50 -6.37 -11.19
CA VAL A 67 -0.62 -5.43 -11.40
C VAL A 67 -0.60 -4.23 -10.44
N TRP A 68 -0.08 -4.40 -9.22
CA TRP A 68 0.07 -3.31 -8.26
C TRP A 68 1.04 -2.25 -8.79
N LEU A 69 2.14 -2.69 -9.42
CA LEU A 69 3.14 -1.79 -10.02
C LEU A 69 2.50 -0.88 -11.07
N GLY A 70 1.62 -1.45 -11.91
CA GLY A 70 0.87 -0.71 -12.92
C GLY A 70 -0.02 0.39 -12.34
N HIS A 71 -0.81 0.05 -11.32
CA HIS A 71 -1.69 1.02 -10.66
C HIS A 71 -0.90 2.13 -9.96
N VAL A 72 0.20 1.76 -9.30
CA VAL A 72 1.07 2.71 -8.60
C VAL A 72 1.73 3.68 -9.58
N ALA A 73 2.21 3.18 -10.73
CA ALA A 73 2.80 4.03 -11.76
C ALA A 73 1.78 5.05 -12.29
N ILE A 74 0.54 4.62 -12.53
CA ILE A 74 -0.55 5.51 -12.97
C ILE A 74 -0.87 6.55 -11.91
N ALA A 75 -0.98 6.14 -10.63
CA ALA A 75 -1.26 7.07 -9.54
C ALA A 75 -0.18 8.16 -9.41
N ARG A 76 1.08 7.81 -9.70
CA ARG A 76 2.23 8.74 -9.64
C ARG A 76 2.54 9.49 -10.94
N TYR A 77 1.80 9.23 -12.02
CA TYR A 77 2.12 9.77 -13.33
C TYR A 77 2.10 11.31 -13.37
N ASP A 78 1.27 11.95 -12.56
CA ASP A 78 1.17 13.41 -12.49
C ASP A 78 1.21 13.90 -11.04
N GLU A 79 2.26 13.52 -10.29
CA GLU A 79 2.46 14.04 -8.93
C GLU A 79 2.64 15.57 -8.89
N ASP A 80 3.04 16.21 -9.99
CA ASP A 80 3.25 17.66 -10.11
C ASP A 80 2.01 18.44 -10.61
N GLY A 81 1.02 17.76 -11.17
CA GLY A 81 -0.15 18.36 -11.79
C GLY A 81 -1.42 18.18 -10.96
N GLN A 82 -2.41 19.05 -11.18
CA GLN A 82 -3.71 18.96 -10.48
C GLN A 82 -4.58 17.77 -10.93
N THR A 83 -4.03 16.89 -11.78
CA THR A 83 -4.79 15.82 -12.43
C THR A 83 -4.52 14.49 -11.75
N GLN A 84 -5.59 13.76 -11.49
CA GLN A 84 -5.49 12.41 -10.98
C GLN A 84 -5.10 11.47 -12.13
N GLY A 85 -3.93 10.82 -12.07
CA GLY A 85 -3.40 10.03 -13.19
C GLY A 85 -4.34 8.94 -13.71
N TRP A 86 -5.21 8.37 -12.87
CA TRP A 86 -6.23 7.41 -13.31
C TRP A 86 -7.31 8.01 -14.21
N MET A 87 -7.58 9.32 -14.13
CA MET A 87 -8.54 9.99 -15.02
C MET A 87 -7.99 10.11 -16.44
N GLU A 88 -6.67 10.26 -16.57
CA GLU A 88 -6.00 10.41 -17.87
C GLU A 88 -5.57 9.07 -18.47
N LEU A 89 -5.15 8.13 -17.62
CA LEU A 89 -4.56 6.87 -18.04
C LEU A 89 -5.49 5.67 -17.86
N GLY A 90 -6.46 5.74 -16.95
CA GLY A 90 -7.34 4.63 -16.61
C GLY A 90 -6.62 3.57 -15.76
N ILE A 91 -6.69 2.31 -16.19
CA ILE A 91 -6.09 1.14 -15.50
C ILE A 91 -4.93 0.54 -16.31
N PRO A 92 -3.99 -0.17 -15.67
CA PRO A 92 -2.94 -0.87 -16.41
C PRO A 92 -3.54 -2.04 -17.20
N THR A 93 -3.17 -2.18 -18.47
CA THR A 93 -3.63 -3.26 -19.35
C THR A 93 -2.52 -4.25 -19.66
N LYS A 94 -1.26 -3.78 -19.74
CA LYS A 94 -0.08 -4.61 -20.00
C LYS A 94 1.15 -4.05 -19.30
N ILE A 95 2.05 -4.95 -18.90
CA ILE A 95 3.34 -4.61 -18.32
C ILE A 95 4.41 -5.43 -19.03
N ILE A 96 5.34 -4.74 -19.70
CA ILE A 96 6.37 -5.36 -20.54
C ILE A 96 7.74 -5.09 -19.94
N LYS A 97 8.48 -6.16 -19.63
CA LYS A 97 9.89 -6.12 -19.22
C LYS A 97 10.81 -6.06 -20.43
N ASP A 98 11.84 -5.21 -20.34
CA ASP A 98 12.90 -5.05 -21.37
C ASP A 98 12.36 -4.76 -22.78
N GLY A 99 11.13 -4.25 -22.88
CA GLY A 99 10.42 -3.98 -24.14
C GLY A 99 10.01 -5.21 -24.95
N LYS A 100 10.16 -6.44 -24.42
CA LYS A 100 9.94 -7.68 -25.18
C LYS A 100 9.08 -8.72 -24.47
N HIS A 101 9.13 -8.78 -23.14
CA HIS A 101 8.49 -9.84 -22.37
C HIS A 101 7.30 -9.30 -21.60
N GLU A 102 6.09 -9.65 -22.02
CA GLU A 102 4.88 -9.33 -21.27
C GLU A 102 4.86 -10.17 -19.98
N LEU A 103 4.71 -9.50 -18.84
CA LEU A 103 4.62 -10.12 -17.52
C LEU A 103 3.17 -10.49 -17.22
N GLY A 104 2.97 -11.59 -16.48
CA GLY A 104 1.67 -11.90 -15.92
C GLY A 104 1.28 -10.88 -14.87
N LEU A 105 0.06 -10.32 -14.95
CA LEU A 105 -0.41 -9.33 -13.99
C LEU A 105 -0.50 -9.88 -12.55
N THR A 106 -0.65 -11.20 -12.40
CA THR A 106 -0.69 -11.90 -11.11
C THR A 106 0.68 -12.37 -10.63
N ASP A 107 1.74 -12.21 -11.42
CA ASP A 107 3.09 -12.60 -11.03
C ASP A 107 3.56 -11.76 -9.84
N VAL A 108 4.43 -12.32 -9.00
CA VAL A 108 5.04 -11.60 -7.87
C VAL A 108 6.27 -10.84 -8.36
N ILE A 109 6.41 -9.57 -7.98
CA ILE A 109 7.47 -8.68 -8.50
C ILE A 109 8.87 -9.28 -8.30
N CYS A 110 9.21 -9.76 -7.10
CA CYS A 110 10.54 -10.29 -6.81
C CYS A 110 10.87 -11.63 -7.51
N ASP A 111 9.86 -12.34 -8.03
CA ASP A 111 10.06 -13.57 -8.81
C ASP A 111 10.45 -13.27 -10.26
N VAL A 112 9.97 -12.15 -10.82
CA VAL A 112 10.09 -11.85 -12.27
C VAL A 112 10.92 -10.60 -12.59
N LEU A 113 11.16 -9.74 -11.61
CA LEU A 113 11.92 -8.49 -11.75
C LEU A 113 13.07 -8.42 -10.73
N ARG A 114 14.12 -7.68 -11.12
CA ARG A 114 15.26 -7.34 -10.27
C ARG A 114 15.32 -5.83 -10.05
N ASP A 115 16.11 -5.40 -9.07
CA ASP A 115 16.35 -3.98 -8.81
C ASP A 115 16.77 -3.24 -10.09
N ARG A 116 16.20 -2.04 -10.26
CA ARG A 116 16.33 -1.14 -11.43
C ARG A 116 15.91 -1.73 -12.77
N ASN A 117 15.19 -2.84 -12.81
CA ASN A 117 14.58 -3.29 -14.07
C ASN A 117 13.65 -2.22 -14.63
N HIS A 118 13.66 -2.08 -15.95
CA HIS A 118 12.76 -1.21 -16.67
C HIS A 118 11.55 -1.99 -17.15
N VAL A 119 10.37 -1.44 -16.89
CA VAL A 119 9.10 -1.98 -17.40
C VAL A 119 8.32 -0.90 -18.13
N TYR A 120 7.54 -1.30 -19.12
CA TYR A 120 6.71 -0.42 -19.93
C TYR A 120 5.25 -0.76 -19.69
N ILE A 121 4.47 0.26 -19.33
CA ILE A 121 3.08 0.08 -18.91
C ILE A 121 2.18 0.65 -20.00
N SER A 122 1.29 -0.18 -20.53
CA SER A 122 0.17 0.25 -21.37
C SER A 122 -1.06 0.46 -20.49
N THR A 123 -1.86 1.47 -20.79
CA THR A 123 -3.04 1.82 -19.97
C THR A 123 -4.31 1.77 -20.81
N SER A 124 -5.48 1.81 -20.17
CA SER A 124 -6.77 1.65 -20.87
C SER A 124 -7.20 2.89 -21.65
N LEU A 125 -6.65 4.06 -21.31
CA LEU A 125 -6.95 5.35 -21.94
C LEU A 125 -5.72 5.97 -22.64
N GLY A 126 -4.63 5.20 -22.79
CA GLY A 126 -3.34 5.65 -23.32
C GLY A 126 -2.48 4.50 -23.83
#